data_AF-A0ABD0RH61-F1
#
_entry.id   AF-A0ABD0RH61-F1
#
_cell.length_a   1.000
_cell.length_b   1.000
_cell.length_c   1.000
_cell.angle_alpha   90.00
_cell.angle_beta   90.00
_cell.angle_gamma   90.00
#
_symmetry.space_group_name_H-M   'P 1'
#
loop_
_entity.id
_entity.type
_entity.pdbx_description
1 polymer ?
#
loop_
_entity_poly.entity_id
_entity_poly.type
_entity_poly.pdbx_seq_one_letter_code
_entity_poly.pdbx_strand_id
1 'polypeptide(L)' 'FEINFLCDRDDRIAFHFNPRFTDSDIVCNSYMANHWGQEERCNSFPLGIEEPFQ' A
#
# COMPACT_ATOMS: atom_id res chain seq x y z
N PHE A 1 -5.50 -4.24 5.06
CA PHE A 1 -4.91 -3.17 5.90
C PHE A 1 -4.05 -2.29 5.02
N GLU A 2 -3.48 -1.22 5.54
CA GLU A 2 -2.50 -0.42 4.81
C GLU A 2 -1.40 0.06 5.76
N ILE A 3 -0.20 0.27 5.20
CA ILE A 3 0.94 0.84 5.88
C ILE A 3 1.38 2.06 5.06
N ASN A 4 1.38 3.24 5.70
CA ASN A 4 1.70 4.50 5.05
C ASN A 4 2.96 5.10 5.67
N PHE A 5 3.93 5.44 4.83
CA PHE A 5 5.07 6.29 5.17
C PHE A 5 4.73 7.71 4.76
N LEU A 6 4.49 8.56 5.75
CA LEU A 6 4.03 9.94 5.57
C LEU A 6 5.20 10.90 5.43
N CYS A 7 4.97 12.01 4.73
CA CYS A 7 5.86 13.16 4.78
C CYS A 7 5.67 13.94 6.10
N ASP A 8 6.73 14.54 6.62
CA ASP A 8 6.76 15.20 7.94
C ASP A 8 5.78 16.39 8.08
N ARG A 9 5.54 17.13 6.99
CA ARG A 9 4.91 18.47 7.06
C ARG A 9 3.58 18.60 6.33
N ASP A 10 3.07 17.51 5.77
CA ASP A 10 1.81 17.51 5.02
C ASP A 10 1.21 16.10 4.90
N ASP A 11 -0.01 16.03 4.36
CA ASP A 11 -0.78 14.79 4.19
C ASP A 11 -0.29 13.92 3.02
N ARG A 12 0.92 14.17 2.50
CA ARG A 12 1.47 13.35 1.42
C ARG A 12 1.91 12.00 1.96
N ILE A 13 1.59 10.97 1.19
CA ILE A 13 2.00 9.60 1.47
C ILE A 13 3.17 9.29 0.54
N ALA A 14 4.39 9.32 1.07
CA ALA A 14 5.60 8.98 0.32
C ALA A 14 5.52 7.54 -0.20
N PHE A 15 5.02 6.62 0.63
CA PHE A 15 4.81 5.24 0.25
C PHE A 15 3.57 4.66 0.93
N HIS A 16 2.62 4.20 0.12
CA HIS A 16 1.41 3.52 0.51
C HIS A 16 1.55 2.05 0.13
N PHE A 17 1.47 1.16 1.11
CA PHE A 17 1.45 -0.29 0.92
C PHE A 17 0.08 -0.83 1.33
N ASN A 18 -0.65 -1.43 0.39
CA ASN A 18 -2.03 -1.85 0.60
C ASN A 18 -2.31 -3.27 0.09
N PRO A 19 -2.15 -4.27 0.97
CA PRO A 19 -2.64 -5.62 0.71
C PRO A 19 -4.17 -5.68 0.67
N ARG A 20 -4.70 -6.11 -0.46
CA ARG A 20 -6.13 -6.32 -0.73
C ARG A 20 -6.41 -7.82 -0.80
N PHE A 21 -6.89 -8.40 0.31
CA PHE A 21 -7.21 -9.83 0.41
C PHE A 21 -8.35 -10.28 -0.52
N THR A 22 -9.25 -9.37 -0.91
CA THR A 22 -10.36 -9.66 -1.83
C THR A 22 -9.87 -10.12 -3.20
N ASP A 23 -8.78 -9.51 -3.66
CA ASP A 23 -8.23 -9.70 -5.01
C ASP A 23 -6.88 -10.45 -4.98
N SER A 24 -6.41 -10.83 -3.79
CA SER A 24 -5.07 -11.38 -3.55
C SER A 24 -3.98 -10.56 -4.24
N ASP A 25 -4.03 -9.24 -4.05
CA ASP A 25 -3.10 -8.28 -4.66
C ASP A 25 -2.50 -7.35 -3.60
N ILE A 26 -1.27 -6.90 -3.86
CA ILE A 26 -0.62 -5.85 -3.08
C ILE A 26 -0.45 -4.65 -4.01
N VAL A 27 -1.12 -3.57 -3.65
CA VAL A 27 -1.01 -2.29 -4.34
C VAL A 27 -0.02 -1.39 -3.60
N CYS A 28 0.94 -0.87 -4.33
CA CYS A 28 1.87 0.16 -3.90
C CYS A 28 1.58 1.45 -4.66
N ASN A 29 1.68 2.59 -3.98
CA ASN A 29 1.53 3.90 -4.62
C ASN A 29 2.17 5.02 -3.77
N SER A 30 2.13 6.24 -4.27
CA SER A 30 2.39 7.48 -3.54
C SER A 30 1.24 8.46 -3.74
N TYR A 31 0.92 9.23 -2.70
CA TYR A 31 -0.07 10.31 -2.76
C TYR A 31 0.64 11.66 -2.70
N MET A 32 0.80 12.30 -3.86
CA MET A 32 1.57 13.53 -4.03
C MET A 32 0.72 14.61 -4.68
N ALA A 33 0.93 15.88 -4.33
CA ALA A 33 0.19 17.00 -4.93
C ALA A 33 -1.33 16.73 -5.04
N ASN A 34 -1.90 16.21 -3.95
CA ASN A 34 -3.32 15.85 -3.80
C ASN A 34 -3.88 14.83 -4.80
N HIS A 35 -3.04 13.96 -5.36
CA HIS A 35 -3.48 12.86 -6.21
C HIS A 35 -2.67 11.58 -5.97
N TRP A 36 -3.30 10.44 -6.27
CA TRP A 36 -2.61 9.17 -6.35
C TRP A 36 -1.81 9.09 -7.65
N GLY A 37 -0.60 8.56 -7.56
CA GLY A 37 0.19 8.18 -8.73
C GLY A 37 -0.36 6.93 -9.43
N GLN A 38 0.43 6.40 -10.35
CA GLN A 38 0.14 5.11 -10.99
C GLN A 38 0.32 3.98 -9.96
N GLU A 39 -0.66 3.09 -9.85
CA GLU A 39 -0.54 1.91 -9.00
C GLU A 39 0.56 0.96 -9.51
N GLU A 40 1.39 0.50 -8.60
CA GLU A 40 2.30 -0.64 -8.80
C GLU A 40 1.70 -1.86 -8.11
N ARG A 41 1.69 -3.01 -8.80
CA ARG A 41 1.10 -4.26 -8.29
C ARG A 41 2.16 -5.33 -8.15
N CYS A 42 2.13 -6.07 -7.05
CA CYS A 42 3.02 -7.22 -6.87
C CYS A 42 2.50 -8.44 -7.63
N ASN A 43 3.41 -9.18 -8.26
CA ASN A 43 3.06 -10.44 -8.94
C ASN A 43 2.74 -11.60 -7.98
N SER A 44 2.88 -11.40 -6.68
CA SER A 44 2.66 -12.41 -5.64
C SER A 44 1.97 -11.81 -4.42
N PHE A 45 1.20 -12.65 -3.71
CA PHE A 45 0.48 -12.30 -2.49
C PHE A 45 0.79 -13.31 -1.38
N PRO A 46 1.83 -13.08 -0.56
CA PRO A 46 2.29 -14.04 0.45
C PRO A 46 1.55 -13.96 1.79
N LEU A 47 0.41 -13.25 1.87
CA LEU A 47 -0.31 -13.04 3.13
C LEU A 47 -1.49 -13.99 3.26
N GLY A 48 -1.57 -14.69 4.40
CA GLY A 48 -2.69 -15.56 4.76
C GLY A 48 -3.71 -14.84 5.65
N ILE A 49 -4.99 -15.19 5.51
CA ILE A 49 -6.03 -14.78 6.47
C ILE A 49 -5.76 -15.50 7.79
N GLU A 50 -5.77 -14.77 8.90
CA GLU A 50 -5.52 -15.29 10.26
C GLU A 50 -4.12 -15.91 10.50
N GLU A 51 -3.20 -15.74 9.56
CA GLU A 51 -1.80 -16.18 9.70
C GLU A 51 -0.91 -15.01 10.16
N PRO A 52 0.02 -15.21 11.12
CA PRO A 52 1.01 -14.21 11.48
C PRO A 52 1.89 -13.83 10.28
N PHE A 53 2.15 -12.54 10.12
CA PHE A 53 3.11 -12.01 9.15
C PHE A 53 4.06 -11.04 9.84
N GLN A 54 5.23 -10.80 9.23
CA GLN A 54 6.22 -9.83 9.69
C GLN A 54 6.74 -9.02 8.49
#